data_AF-A0A4S3JA58-F1
#
_entry.id   AF-A0A4S3JA58-F1
#
_cell.length_a   1.000
_cell.length_b   1.000
_cell.length_c   1.000
_cell.angle_alpha   90.00
_cell.angle_beta   90.00
_cell.angle_gamma   90.00
#
_symmetry.space_group_name_H-M   'P 1'
#
loop_
_entity.id
_entity.type
_entity.pdbx_description
1 polymer ?
#
loop_
_entity_poly.entity_id
_entity_poly.type
_entity_poly.pdbx_seq_one_letter_code
_entity_poly.pdbx_strand_id
1 'polypeptide(L)'
;MASTKEVQELLKYINSFPSPFHVFATTRELFTAAGFLELRENEFWSTICKTGGKYFLTRNGSTIVAFAVGKKWKPGNPFSIIAAHTDFPCVRVKPVSLKQDAGYLQVGVEPDGFALWHTLYPGLIFHAHIGFDRDLGIAG
;
A
#
# COMPACT_ATOMS: atom_id res chain seq x y z
N MET A 1 7.74 -2.28 24.62
CA MET A 1 8.26 -3.22 23.62
C MET A 1 7.07 -3.90 22.97
N ALA A 2 7.07 -4.08 21.65
CA ALA A 2 6.03 -4.86 20.98
C ALA A 2 6.08 -6.31 21.48
N SER A 3 4.92 -6.89 21.74
CA SER A 3 4.75 -8.30 22.07
C SER A 3 5.07 -9.18 20.86
N THR A 4 5.45 -10.44 21.11
CA THR A 4 5.68 -11.42 20.03
C THR A 4 4.46 -11.55 19.12
N LYS A 5 3.24 -11.40 19.66
CA LYS A 5 2.01 -11.45 18.89
C LYS A 5 1.88 -10.30 17.89
N GLU A 6 2.12 -9.06 18.31
CA GLU A 6 2.04 -7.89 17.44
C GLU A 6 3.05 -7.97 16.29
N VAL A 7 4.26 -8.48 16.57
CA VAL A 7 5.28 -8.70 15.53
C VAL A 7 4.81 -9.75 14.51
N GLN A 8 4.22 -10.86 14.97
CA GLN A 8 3.71 -11.91 14.07
C GLN A 8 2.53 -11.41 13.22
N GLU A 9 1.63 -10.63 13.80
CA GLU A 9 0.53 -10.01 13.06
C GLU A 9 1.04 -9.03 12.00
N LEU A 10 2.05 -8.22 12.34
CA LEU A 10 2.71 -7.33 11.38
C LEU A 10 3.39 -8.10 10.24
N LEU A 11 4.13 -9.17 10.55
CA LEU A 11 4.79 -9.99 9.52
C LEU A 11 3.77 -10.66 8.60
N LYS A 12 2.67 -11.17 9.17
CA LYS A 12 1.56 -11.73 8.39
C LYS A 12 0.94 -10.68 7.46
N TYR A 13 0.76 -9.47 7.98
CA TYR A 13 0.25 -8.35 7.19
C TYR A 13 1.22 -8.01 6.05
N ILE A 14 2.51 -7.79 6.33
CA ILE A 14 3.54 -7.48 5.32
C ILE A 14 3.60 -8.56 4.22
N ASN A 15 3.57 -9.83 4.60
CA ASN A 15 3.64 -10.94 3.64
C ASN A 15 2.38 -11.11 2.80
N SER A 16 1.27 -10.45 3.14
CA SER A 16 0.01 -10.54 2.38
C SER A 16 -0.09 -9.54 1.22
N PHE A 17 0.80 -8.55 1.12
CA PHE A 17 0.78 -7.56 0.03
C PHE A 17 2.08 -7.51 -0.78
N PRO A 18 2.12 -8.07 -2.00
CA PRO A 18 3.29 -7.96 -2.87
C PRO A 18 3.35 -6.64 -3.66
N SER A 19 2.27 -5.86 -3.71
CA SER A 19 2.23 -4.54 -4.36
C SER A 19 1.40 -3.54 -3.53
N PRO A 20 1.55 -2.22 -3.75
CA PRO A 20 0.73 -1.22 -3.09
C PRO A 20 -0.78 -1.48 -3.27
N PHE A 21 -1.21 -1.95 -4.45
CA PHE A 21 -2.62 -2.29 -4.71
C PHE A 21 -3.16 -3.38 -3.76
N HIS A 22 -2.33 -4.38 -3.43
CA HIS A 22 -2.70 -5.45 -2.50
C HIS A 22 -2.77 -4.97 -1.03
N VAL A 23 -2.01 -3.93 -0.67
CA VAL A 23 -2.13 -3.29 0.65
C VAL A 23 -3.57 -2.84 0.85
N PHE A 24 -4.18 -2.19 -0.14
CA PHE A 24 -5.54 -1.66 -0.03
C PHE A 24 -6.59 -2.75 0.05
N ALA A 25 -6.46 -3.83 -0.72
CA ALA A 25 -7.38 -4.97 -0.64
C ALA A 25 -7.37 -5.57 0.77
N THR A 26 -6.17 -5.86 1.29
CA THR A 26 -5.98 -6.39 2.65
C THR A 26 -6.50 -5.42 3.72
N THR A 27 -6.20 -4.12 3.57
CA THR A 27 -6.64 -3.11 4.54
C THR A 27 -8.15 -2.92 4.53
N ARG A 28 -8.80 -2.98 3.36
CA ARG A 28 -10.26 -2.96 3.22
C ARG A 28 -10.89 -4.11 3.99
N GLU A 29 -10.34 -5.32 3.88
CA GLU A 29 -10.81 -6.49 4.64
C GLU A 29 -10.67 -6.29 6.15
N LEU A 30 -9.53 -5.74 6.60
CA LEU A 30 -9.30 -5.44 8.02
C LEU A 30 -10.30 -4.41 8.55
N PHE A 31 -10.55 -3.32 7.82
CA PHE A 31 -11.54 -2.31 8.22
C PHE A 31 -12.96 -2.87 8.24
N THR A 32 -13.31 -3.67 7.23
CA THR A 32 -14.62 -4.33 7.16
C THR A 32 -14.82 -5.28 8.35
N ALA A 33 -13.82 -6.11 8.67
CA ALA A 33 -13.84 -6.99 9.83
C ALA A 33 -13.91 -6.22 11.17
N ALA A 34 -13.34 -5.01 11.23
CA ALA A 34 -13.42 -4.11 12.38
C ALA A 34 -14.74 -3.31 12.48
N GLY A 35 -15.69 -3.56 11.58
CA GLY A 35 -17.02 -2.94 11.54
C GLY A 35 -17.03 -1.53 10.98
N PHE A 36 -16.08 -1.16 10.13
CA PHE A 36 -16.14 0.08 9.37
C PHE A 36 -17.03 -0.11 8.13
N LEU A 37 -17.82 0.92 7.82
CA LEU A 37 -18.61 0.99 6.60
C LEU A 37 -17.77 1.62 5.47
N GLU A 38 -17.72 0.95 4.33
CA GLU A 38 -17.10 1.52 3.14
C GLU A 38 -17.99 2.62 2.54
N LEU A 39 -17.38 3.77 2.24
CA LEU A 39 -18.02 4.90 1.58
C LEU A 39 -17.54 5.02 0.13
N ARG A 40 -18.44 5.44 -0.77
CA ARG A 40 -18.07 5.85 -2.12
C ARG A 40 -17.92 7.36 -2.20
N GLU A 41 -16.89 7.83 -2.90
CA GLU A 41 -16.62 9.28 -3.04
C GLU A 41 -17.75 10.04 -3.77
N ASN A 42 -18.57 9.35 -4.55
CA ASN A 42 -19.68 9.94 -5.30
C ASN A 42 -21.02 9.95 -4.54
N GLU A 43 -21.04 9.54 -3.27
CA GLU A 43 -22.25 9.51 -2.44
C GLU A 43 -22.39 10.77 -1.56
N PHE A 44 -23.63 11.11 -1.22
CA PHE A 44 -23.91 12.16 -0.24
C PHE A 44 -23.71 11.63 1.17
N TRP A 45 -22.57 11.92 1.78
CA TRP A 45 -22.20 11.38 3.09
C TRP A 45 -23.03 11.92 4.27
N SER A 46 -23.72 13.05 4.13
CA SER A 46 -24.53 13.63 5.21
C SER A 46 -25.68 12.72 5.67
N THR A 47 -26.18 11.86 4.79
CA THR A 47 -27.23 10.89 5.11
C THR A 47 -26.66 9.61 5.72
N ILE A 48 -25.43 9.24 5.37
CA ILE A 48 -24.77 7.97 5.73
C ILE A 48 -23.94 8.11 7.02
N CYS A 49 -23.15 9.17 7.13
CA CYS A 49 -22.25 9.42 8.25
C CYS A 49 -23.01 9.94 9.46
N LYS A 50 -22.90 9.21 10.59
CA LYS A 50 -23.55 9.51 11.86
C LYS A 50 -22.51 9.47 12.99
N THR A 51 -22.82 10.18 14.08
CA THR A 51 -22.04 10.09 15.31
C THR A 51 -22.06 8.66 15.85
N GLY A 52 -20.92 8.18 16.34
CA GLY A 52 -20.71 6.79 16.74
C GLY A 52 -20.41 5.82 15.59
N GLY A 53 -20.48 6.26 14.33
CA GLY A 53 -20.15 5.45 13.16
C GLY A 53 -18.66 5.37 12.86
N LYS A 54 -18.27 4.34 12.09
CA LYS A 54 -16.92 4.08 11.60
C LYS A 54 -16.98 3.94 10.09
N TYR A 55 -16.10 4.63 9.38
CA TYR A 55 -16.18 4.75 7.94
C TYR A 55 -14.79 4.70 7.31
N PHE A 56 -14.69 4.14 6.12
CA PHE A 56 -13.48 4.23 5.33
C PHE A 56 -13.80 4.41 3.85
N LEU A 57 -12.86 4.97 3.09
CA LEU A 57 -12.94 5.06 1.64
C LEU A 57 -11.57 4.80 1.03
N THR A 58 -11.58 4.41 -0.24
CA THR A 58 -10.37 4.31 -1.05
C THR A 58 -10.47 5.26 -2.23
N ARG A 59 -9.39 5.99 -2.52
CA ARG A 59 -9.28 6.81 -3.73
C ARG A 59 -8.30 6.19 -4.70
N ASN A 60 -8.74 5.99 -5.95
CA ASN A 60 -7.92 5.46 -7.04
C ASN A 60 -7.23 4.11 -6.75
N GLY A 61 -7.68 3.35 -5.74
CA GLY A 61 -6.98 2.15 -5.28
C GLY A 61 -5.54 2.40 -4.82
N SER A 62 -5.18 3.64 -4.50
CA SER A 62 -3.82 4.08 -4.14
C SER A 62 -3.77 4.89 -2.84
N THR A 63 -4.90 5.09 -2.18
CA THR A 63 -5.00 5.77 -0.89
C THR A 63 -6.20 5.23 -0.14
N ILE A 64 -6.06 5.05 1.17
CA ILE A 64 -7.15 4.71 2.07
C ILE A 64 -7.28 5.77 3.15
N VAL A 65 -8.51 6.19 3.43
CA VAL A 65 -8.83 7.11 4.52
C VAL A 65 -9.88 6.43 5.37
N ALA A 66 -9.58 6.24 6.66
CA ALA A 66 -10.50 5.67 7.62
C ALA A 66 -10.70 6.65 8.79
N PHE A 67 -11.94 6.79 9.24
CA PHE A 67 -12.29 7.69 10.33
C PHE A 67 -13.44 7.13 11.16
N ALA A 68 -13.42 7.44 12.46
CA ALA A 68 -14.50 7.12 13.39
C ALA A 68 -15.06 8.43 13.96
N VAL A 69 -16.38 8.60 13.90
CA VAL A 69 -17.04 9.80 14.40
C VAL A 69 -17.41 9.56 15.86
N GLY A 70 -16.83 10.34 16.79
CA GLY A 70 -17.15 10.22 18.21
C GLY A 70 -18.64 10.46 18.50
N LYS A 71 -19.21 9.75 19.49
CA LYS A 71 -20.64 9.87 19.85
C LYS A 71 -21.07 11.30 20.23
N LYS A 72 -20.14 12.10 20.77
CA LYS A 72 -20.35 13.51 21.19
C LYS A 72 -19.75 14.52 20.22
N TRP A 73 -19.24 14.07 19.07
CA TRP A 73 -18.61 14.95 18.11
C TRP A 73 -19.67 15.88 17.49
N LYS A 74 -19.30 17.14 17.28
CA LYS A 74 -20.10 18.16 16.61
C LYS A 74 -19.22 18.94 15.64
N PRO A 75 -19.77 19.53 14.57
CA PRO A 75 -19.01 20.43 13.71
C PRO A 75 -18.29 21.52 14.53
N GLY A 76 -16.99 21.71 14.29
CA GLY A 76 -16.12 22.59 15.07
C GLY A 76 -15.28 21.90 16.13
N ASN A 77 -15.57 20.64 16.48
CA ASN A 77 -14.70 19.84 17.35
C ASN A 77 -13.40 19.44 16.64
N PRO A 78 -12.30 19.21 17.39
CA PRO A 78 -11.02 18.83 16.81
C PRO A 78 -11.02 17.41 16.23
N PHE A 79 -9.98 17.11 15.45
CA PHE A 79 -9.68 15.78 14.91
C PHE A 79 -8.38 15.25 15.51
N SER A 80 -8.31 13.93 15.69
CA SER A 80 -7.07 13.21 15.96
C SER A 80 -6.69 12.43 14.70
N ILE A 81 -5.58 12.80 14.08
CA ILE A 81 -5.18 12.28 12.76
C ILE A 81 -3.84 11.56 12.89
N ILE A 82 -3.78 10.37 12.30
CA ILE A 82 -2.55 9.61 12.08
C ILE A 82 -2.44 9.41 10.57
N ALA A 83 -1.24 9.62 10.03
CA ALA A 83 -0.96 9.45 8.62
C ALA A 83 0.25 8.54 8.43
N ALA A 84 0.16 7.70 7.40
CA ALA A 84 1.23 6.85 6.90
C ALA A 84 1.09 6.77 5.38
N HIS A 85 2.14 6.30 4.71
CA HIS A 85 2.12 6.04 3.27
C HIS A 85 2.20 4.53 3.01
N THR A 86 1.73 4.09 1.85
CA THR A 86 1.54 2.66 1.51
C THR A 86 2.39 2.22 0.32
N ASP A 87 2.97 3.18 -0.39
CA ASP A 87 3.97 2.97 -1.41
C ASP A 87 5.32 2.62 -0.76
N PHE A 88 6.07 1.80 -1.48
CA PHE A 88 7.43 1.41 -1.12
C PHE A 88 8.25 1.32 -2.41
N PRO A 89 9.56 1.59 -2.35
CA PRO A 89 10.39 1.52 -3.54
C PRO A 89 10.33 0.13 -4.18
N CYS A 90 10.02 0.08 -5.47
CA CYS A 90 9.85 -1.16 -6.20
C CYS A 90 10.22 -0.98 -7.68
N VAL A 91 10.18 -2.08 -8.41
CA VAL A 91 10.37 -2.05 -9.86
C VAL A 91 9.10 -2.40 -10.57
N ARG A 92 8.76 -1.56 -11.53
CA ARG A 92 7.55 -1.71 -12.33
C ARG A 92 7.90 -2.17 -13.73
N VAL A 93 7.06 -3.06 -14.26
CA VAL A 93 7.15 -3.48 -15.66
C VAL A 93 6.77 -2.30 -16.54
N LYS A 94 7.63 -1.97 -17.52
CA LYS A 94 7.33 -0.90 -18.49
C LYS A 94 6.17 -1.33 -19.40
N PRO A 95 5.32 -0.40 -19.88
CA PRO A 95 4.28 -0.72 -20.85
C PRO A 95 4.83 -1.41 -22.12
N VAL A 96 6.03 -1.02 -22.56
CA VAL A 96 6.79 -1.70 -23.61
C VAL A 96 7.96 -2.43 -22.94
N SER A 97 7.71 -3.64 -22.46
CA SER A 97 8.68 -4.44 -21.68
C SER A 97 9.37 -5.53 -22.47
N LEU A 98 8.87 -5.93 -23.65
CA LEU A 98 9.52 -6.98 -24.44
C LEU A 98 10.93 -6.52 -24.87
N LYS A 99 11.95 -7.25 -24.40
CA LYS A 99 13.35 -7.08 -24.79
C LYS A 99 13.93 -8.44 -25.20
N GLN A 100 14.80 -8.43 -26.20
CA GLN A 100 15.54 -9.62 -26.62
C GLN A 100 17.00 -9.21 -26.80
N ASP A 101 17.88 -9.83 -26.03
CA ASP A 101 19.31 -9.56 -26.08
C ASP A 101 20.10 -10.77 -25.58
N ALA A 102 21.32 -10.96 -26.09
CA ALA A 102 22.22 -12.06 -25.74
C ALA A 102 21.59 -13.47 -25.77
N GLY A 103 20.57 -13.69 -26.62
CA GLY A 103 19.84 -14.97 -26.72
C GLY A 103 18.74 -15.18 -25.67
N TYR A 104 18.45 -14.17 -24.85
CA TYR A 104 17.43 -14.22 -23.80
C TYR A 104 16.23 -13.34 -24.11
N LEU A 105 15.05 -13.81 -23.72
CA LEU A 105 13.85 -12.98 -23.58
C LEU A 105 13.91 -12.27 -22.23
N GLN A 106 13.81 -10.94 -22.25
CA GLN A 106 13.96 -10.09 -21.07
C GLN A 106 12.70 -9.21 -20.88
N VAL A 107 12.45 -8.80 -19.63
CA VAL A 107 11.36 -7.90 -19.24
C VAL A 107 11.96 -6.54 -18.86
N GLY A 108 11.65 -5.52 -19.66
CA GLY A 108 12.01 -4.14 -19.41
C GLY A 108 11.22 -3.55 -18.24
N VAL A 109 11.94 -2.92 -17.32
CA VAL A 109 11.40 -2.35 -16.08
C VAL A 109 11.85 -0.91 -15.87
N GLU A 110 11.20 -0.22 -14.95
CA GLU A 110 11.58 1.09 -14.42
C GLU A 110 11.64 1.07 -12.88
N PRO A 111 12.60 1.79 -12.27
CA PRO A 111 12.59 2.05 -10.84
C PRO A 111 11.43 2.97 -10.46
N ASP A 112 10.75 2.66 -9.36
CA ASP A 112 9.73 3.48 -8.73
C ASP A 112 10.16 3.89 -7.32
N GLY A 113 10.33 5.19 -7.10
CA GLY A 113 10.86 5.76 -5.86
C GLY A 113 12.39 5.81 -5.79
N PHE A 114 12.93 5.91 -4.58
CA PHE A 114 14.37 5.86 -4.32
C PHE A 114 14.68 4.60 -3.50
N ALA A 115 14.92 3.49 -4.18
CA ALA A 115 15.48 2.29 -3.56
C ALA A 115 17.01 2.32 -3.64
N LEU A 116 17.64 1.46 -2.85
CA LEU A 116 19.00 1.01 -3.11
C LEU A 116 18.98 0.13 -4.38
N TRP A 117 18.88 0.71 -5.59
CA TRP A 117 18.55 -0.01 -6.83
C TRP A 117 19.52 -1.13 -7.24
N HIS A 118 20.76 -1.05 -6.77
CA HIS A 118 21.74 -2.14 -6.86
C HIS A 118 21.34 -3.38 -6.05
N THR A 119 20.22 -3.33 -5.30
CA THR A 119 19.56 -4.48 -4.66
C THR A 119 18.59 -5.23 -5.57
N LEU A 120 18.25 -4.69 -6.75
CA LEU A 120 17.18 -5.21 -7.61
C LEU A 120 17.56 -5.31 -9.10
N TYR A 121 18.53 -4.55 -9.62
CA TYR A 121 18.91 -4.55 -11.05
C TYR A 121 20.41 -4.36 -11.32
N PRO A 122 20.99 -5.03 -12.34
CA PRO A 122 22.25 -4.62 -12.95
C PRO A 122 22.02 -3.40 -13.87
N GLY A 123 22.70 -2.28 -13.62
CA GLY A 123 22.92 -1.26 -14.67
C GLY A 123 22.78 0.22 -14.32
N LEU A 124 22.38 0.60 -13.10
CA LEU A 124 22.43 2.01 -12.66
C LEU A 124 23.58 2.23 -11.67
N ILE A 125 24.57 3.01 -12.09
CA ILE A 125 25.76 3.33 -11.29
C ILE A 125 25.40 4.33 -10.19
N PHE A 126 25.15 3.83 -8.98
CA PHE A 126 25.41 4.54 -7.73
C PHE A 126 26.07 3.57 -6.76
N HIS A 127 27.30 3.90 -6.38
CA HIS A 127 28.22 3.11 -5.55
C HIS A 127 27.60 2.74 -4.18
N ALA A 128 27.22 1.47 -4.00
CA ALA A 128 27.32 0.70 -2.75
C ALA A 128 26.89 -0.74 -3.07
N HIS A 129 27.65 -1.73 -2.63
CA HIS A 129 27.38 -3.14 -2.89
C HIS A 129 26.28 -3.62 -1.94
N ILE A 130 25.22 -4.25 -2.46
CA ILE A 130 24.41 -5.35 -1.85
C ILE A 130 23.13 -5.52 -2.70
N GLY A 131 22.91 -6.71 -3.29
CA GLY A 131 21.63 -7.24 -3.82
C GLY A 131 21.55 -7.51 -5.35
N PHE A 132 22.41 -8.40 -5.81
CA PHE A 132 22.19 -9.22 -7.01
C PHE A 132 21.54 -10.56 -6.59
N ASP A 133 20.99 -11.35 -7.53
CA ASP A 133 20.58 -12.76 -7.34
C ASP A 133 19.39 -13.03 -6.37
N ARG A 134 18.20 -12.56 -6.72
CA ARG A 134 16.95 -12.84 -5.98
C ARG A 134 15.88 -13.46 -6.87
N ASP A 135 15.11 -14.39 -6.30
CA ASP A 135 13.91 -14.92 -6.92
C ASP A 135 12.79 -13.87 -6.89
N LEU A 136 12.59 -13.17 -8.01
CA LEU A 136 11.59 -12.10 -8.14
C LEU A 136 10.27 -12.65 -8.68
N GLY A 137 9.16 -12.24 -8.05
CA GLY A 137 7.80 -12.44 -8.54
C GLY A 137 7.24 -11.20 -9.25
N ILE A 138 6.10 -11.37 -9.93
CA ILE A 138 5.33 -10.26 -10.54
C ILE A 138 3.99 -10.16 -9.81
N ALA A 139 3.61 -8.94 -9.43
CA ALA A 139 2.32 -8.63 -8.83
C ALA A 139 1.77 -7.32 -9.43
N GLY A 140 0.44 -7.26 -9.57
CA GLY A 140 -0.30 -6.12 -10.13
C GLY A 140 -1.71 -6.07 -9.55
#